data_AF-A0A5B7GQ74-F1
#
_entry.id   AF-A0A5B7GQ74-F1
#
_cell.length_a   1.000
_cell.length_b   1.000
_cell.length_c   1.000
_cell.angle_alpha   90.00
_cell.angle_beta   90.00
_cell.angle_gamma   90.00
#
_symmetry.space_group_name_H-M   'P 1'
#
loop_
_entity.id
_entity.type
_entity.pdbx_description
1 polymer ?
#
loop_
_entity_poly.entity_id
_entity_poly.type
_entity_poly.pdbx_seq_one_letter_code
_entity_poly.pdbx_strand_id
1 'polypeptide(L)'
;MYFDIPCNRYGSVKEAREHEDGVAVLGVWLTAPGGDSDEDGRHDRESGRSGAASTARWLLELLPNGPFVPHSQSRTFLRHLLPSDDKSFYRYRGSLTTPPCSPTVVWTVFREPVHAPARLMNFLRSLNLGENFRDIQDQDERIVYFR
;
A
#
# COMPACT_ATOMS: atom_id res chain seq x y z
N MET A 1 3.06 1.37 2.03
CA MET A 1 2.13 0.63 2.92
C MET A 1 1.89 -0.75 2.31
N TYR A 2 1.75 -1.79 3.13
CA TYR A 2 1.56 -3.17 2.68
C TYR A 2 0.32 -3.80 3.33
N PHE A 3 -0.42 -4.63 2.58
CA PHE A 3 -1.54 -5.42 3.08
C PHE A 3 -1.32 -6.90 2.80
N ASP A 4 -1.22 -7.71 3.86
CA ASP A 4 -1.04 -9.15 3.76
C ASP A 4 -2.39 -9.86 3.63
N ILE A 5 -2.53 -10.67 2.58
CA ILE A 5 -3.75 -11.41 2.28
C ILE A 5 -3.39 -12.90 2.21
N PRO A 6 -3.76 -13.71 3.22
CA PRO A 6 -3.52 -15.15 3.17
C PRO A 6 -4.36 -15.81 2.07
N CYS A 7 -3.76 -16.75 1.35
CA CYS A 7 -4.42 -17.53 0.33
C CYS A 7 -5.46 -18.46 0.97
N ASN A 8 -6.69 -18.43 0.46
CA ASN A 8 -7.82 -19.21 0.97
C ASN A 8 -7.75 -20.71 0.63
N ARG A 9 -6.75 -21.14 -0.15
CA ARG A 9 -6.49 -22.55 -0.44
C ARG A 9 -6.00 -23.31 0.81
N TYR A 10 -5.33 -22.62 1.72
CA TYR A 10 -4.72 -23.19 2.91
C TYR A 10 -5.64 -23.03 4.12
N GLY A 11 -5.66 -24.02 5.00
CA GLY A 11 -6.54 -24.04 6.18
C GLY A 11 -6.14 -23.06 7.27
N SER A 12 -4.93 -22.48 7.20
CA SER A 12 -4.47 -21.46 8.14
C SER A 12 -3.41 -20.52 7.55
N VAL A 13 -3.23 -19.35 8.17
CA VAL A 13 -2.12 -18.42 7.84
C VAL A 13 -0.76 -19.09 8.06
N LYS A 14 -0.64 -19.95 9.08
CA LYS A 14 0.60 -20.67 9.37
C LYS A 14 0.96 -21.60 8.21
N GLU A 15 0.02 -22.40 7.76
CA GLU A 15 0.17 -23.30 6.61
C GLU A 15 0.46 -22.52 5.33
N ALA A 16 -0.30 -21.45 5.06
CA ALA A 16 -0.07 -20.59 3.90
C ALA A 16 1.38 -20.08 3.83
N ARG A 17 1.99 -19.71 4.95
CA ARG A 17 3.38 -19.22 5.00
C ARG A 17 4.44 -20.27 4.67
N GLU A 18 4.05 -21.53 4.46
CA GLU A 18 4.93 -22.62 4.04
C GLU A 18 4.88 -22.86 2.52
N HIS A 19 4.04 -22.12 1.78
CA HIS A 19 3.86 -22.27 0.32
C HIS A 19 4.19 -21.00 -0.46
N GLU A 20 4.80 -21.15 -1.65
CA GLU A 20 5.27 -20.04 -2.50
C GLU A 20 4.16 -19.04 -2.92
N ASP A 21 2.91 -19.50 -3.00
CA ASP A 21 1.72 -18.71 -3.34
C ASP A 21 0.75 -18.54 -2.17
N GLY A 22 1.23 -18.78 -0.94
CA GLY A 22 0.38 -18.76 0.25
C GLY A 22 0.05 -17.37 0.77
N VAL A 23 0.84 -16.35 0.44
CA VAL A 23 0.54 -14.97 0.83
C VAL A 23 0.55 -14.07 -0.40
N ALA A 24 -0.50 -13.26 -0.57
CA ALA A 24 -0.48 -12.13 -1.49
C ALA A 24 -0.25 -10.84 -0.70
N VAL A 25 0.61 -9.96 -1.19
CA VAL A 25 0.83 -8.64 -0.59
C VAL A 25 0.48 -7.55 -1.58
N LEU A 26 -0.40 -6.62 -1.16
CA LEU A 26 -0.68 -5.40 -1.90
C LEU A 26 0.20 -4.26 -1.39
N GLY A 27 1.04 -3.70 -2.25
CA GLY A 27 1.91 -2.57 -1.96
C GLY A 27 1.40 -1.28 -2.59
N VAL A 28 1.26 -0.24 -1.77
CA VAL A 28 0.83 1.11 -2.19
C VAL A 28 1.84 2.14 -1.73
N TRP A 29 2.25 3.01 -2.65
CA TRP A 29 3.08 4.19 -2.36
C TRP A 29 2.22 5.28 -1.72
N LEU A 30 2.72 5.93 -0.68
CA LEU A 30 2.08 7.11 -0.09
C LEU A 30 2.91 8.34 -0.47
N THR A 31 2.28 9.34 -1.07
CA THR A 31 2.92 10.63 -1.34
C THR A 31 2.29 11.74 -0.49
N ALA A 32 3.10 12.72 -0.08
CA ALA A 32 2.63 13.88 0.67
C ALA A 32 2.01 14.92 -0.29
N PRO A 33 1.04 15.74 0.16
CA PRO A 33 0.49 16.80 -0.68
C PRO A 33 1.60 17.83 -0.96
N GLY A 34 1.94 18.04 -2.23
CA GLY A 34 3.00 18.96 -2.66
C GLY A 34 4.40 18.36 -2.76
N GLY A 35 4.54 17.04 -2.64
CA GLY A 35 5.80 16.33 -2.85
C GLY A 35 5.96 15.85 -4.29
N ASP A 36 6.06 16.79 -5.22
CA ASP A 36 6.74 16.66 -6.52
C ASP A 36 7.10 18.10 -6.95
N SER A 37 8.26 18.56 -6.51
CA SER A 37 8.89 19.75 -7.10
C SER A 37 9.54 19.33 -8.41
N ASP A 38 8.72 19.11 -9.44
CA ASP A 38 9.17 19.20 -10.82
C ASP A 38 8.64 20.53 -11.37
N GLU A 39 9.59 21.35 -11.82
CA GLU A 39 9.37 22.60 -12.55
C GLU A 39 8.61 22.32 -13.86
N ASP A 40 7.28 22.32 -13.85
CA ASP A 40 6.53 22.84 -14.98
C ASP A 40 5.18 23.36 -14.50
N GLY A 41 5.11 24.68 -14.33
CA GLY A 41 3.86 25.35 -14.01
C GLY A 41 2.92 25.25 -15.20
N ARG A 42 1.88 24.40 -15.12
CA ARG A 42 0.63 24.57 -15.88
C ARG A 42 -0.52 23.69 -15.33
N HIS A 43 -1.55 24.40 -14.89
CA HIS A 43 -2.94 24.00 -14.73
C HIS A 43 -3.30 23.03 -13.61
N ASP A 44 -3.61 23.63 -12.45
CA ASP A 44 -4.81 23.31 -11.70
C ASP A 44 -6.00 23.08 -12.65
N ARG A 45 -6.33 21.81 -12.87
CA ARG A 45 -7.69 21.40 -13.17
C ARG A 45 -8.07 20.30 -12.19
N GLU A 46 -8.63 20.81 -11.11
CA GLU A 46 -9.52 20.21 -10.15
C GLU A 46 -10.66 19.41 -10.83
N SER A 47 -10.32 18.28 -11.47
CA SER A 47 -11.27 17.44 -12.20
C SER A 47 -11.01 15.97 -11.88
N GLY A 48 -11.40 15.59 -10.66
CA GLY A 48 -11.30 14.20 -10.17
C GLY A 48 -11.55 14.03 -8.65
N ARG A 49 -12.01 15.10 -7.97
CA ARG A 49 -12.03 15.22 -6.50
C ARG A 49 -12.83 14.17 -5.73
N SER A 50 -13.67 13.36 -6.37
CA SER A 50 -14.54 12.44 -5.62
C SER A 50 -13.80 11.23 -5.04
N GLY A 51 -12.78 10.70 -5.73
CA GLY A 51 -12.05 9.50 -5.30
C GLY A 51 -10.98 9.81 -4.26
N ALA A 52 -10.06 10.73 -4.59
CA ALA A 52 -8.95 11.11 -3.71
C ALA A 52 -9.40 11.74 -2.38
N ALA A 53 -10.47 12.54 -2.39
CA ALA A 53 -11.05 13.09 -1.16
C ALA A 53 -11.64 11.99 -0.25
N SER A 54 -12.12 10.89 -0.85
CA SER A 54 -12.60 9.73 -0.09
C SER A 54 -11.42 9.03 0.58
N THR A 55 -10.38 8.66 -0.16
CA THR A 55 -9.18 7.98 0.37
C THR A 55 -8.49 8.79 1.46
N ALA A 56 -8.31 10.09 1.25
CA ALA A 56 -7.71 10.98 2.24
C ALA A 56 -8.50 10.99 3.56
N ARG A 57 -9.84 10.94 3.48
CA ARG A 57 -10.70 10.87 4.67
C ARG A 57 -10.53 9.55 5.42
N TRP A 58 -10.51 8.43 4.71
CA TRP A 58 -10.31 7.10 5.31
C TRP A 58 -8.92 6.97 5.94
N LEU A 59 -7.88 7.54 5.32
CA LEU A 59 -6.53 7.56 5.87
C LEU A 59 -6.41 8.33 7.19
N LEU A 60 -7.26 9.33 7.44
CA LEU A 60 -7.26 10.06 8.72
C LEU A 60 -7.76 9.21 9.89
N GLU A 61 -8.48 8.11 9.66
CA GLU A 61 -8.88 7.18 10.73
C GLU A 61 -7.69 6.45 11.36
N LEU A 62 -6.56 6.36 10.66
CA LEU A 62 -5.33 5.76 11.18
C LEU A 62 -4.66 6.63 12.26
N LEU A 63 -5.12 7.87 12.45
CA LEU A 63 -4.65 8.74 13.52
C LEU A 63 -5.26 8.33 14.87
N PRO A 64 -4.53 8.41 15.99
CA PRO A 64 -5.07 8.10 17.33
C PRO A 64 -6.32 8.91 17.71
N ASN A 65 -6.46 10.12 17.14
CA ASN A 65 -7.62 11.00 17.30
C ASN A 65 -8.32 11.24 15.94
N GLY A 66 -8.29 10.24 15.05
CA GLY A 66 -8.93 10.29 13.75
C GLY A 66 -10.46 10.46 13.87
N PRO A 67 -11.12 11.00 12.83
CA PRO A 67 -12.57 11.06 12.81
C PRO A 67 -13.15 9.64 12.90
N PHE A 68 -14.14 9.44 13.77
CA PHE A 68 -14.86 8.16 13.81
C PHE A 68 -15.64 7.98 12.52
N VAL A 69 -15.39 6.88 11.80
CA VAL A 69 -16.19 6.46 10.65
C VAL A 69 -16.92 5.17 11.02
N PRO A 70 -18.26 5.15 10.95
CA PRO A 70 -19.05 3.98 11.34
C PRO A 70 -18.61 2.74 10.55
N HIS A 71 -18.15 1.72 11.26
CA HIS A 71 -17.58 0.47 10.72
C HIS A 71 -18.61 -0.47 10.06
N SER A 72 -19.70 0.05 9.49
CA SER A 72 -20.72 -0.80 8.85
C SER A 72 -20.23 -1.50 7.58
N GLN A 73 -19.02 -1.23 7.07
CA GLN A 73 -18.49 -1.85 5.85
C GLN A 73 -16.95 -2.05 5.87
N SER A 74 -16.45 -3.01 6.67
CA SER A 74 -15.05 -3.46 6.59
C SER A 74 -14.62 -3.88 5.16
N ARG A 75 -15.56 -4.35 4.33
CA ARG A 75 -15.29 -4.75 2.92
C ARG A 75 -14.98 -3.59 1.98
N THR A 76 -15.40 -2.35 2.28
CA THR A 76 -15.09 -1.18 1.44
C THR A 76 -13.81 -0.48 1.86
N PHE A 77 -13.36 -0.66 3.10
CA PHE A 77 -12.16 -0.02 3.65
C PHE A 77 -10.93 -0.22 2.77
N LEU A 78 -10.63 -1.47 2.37
CA LEU A 78 -9.49 -1.75 1.51
C LEU A 78 -9.58 -1.03 0.15
N ARG A 79 -10.77 -0.94 -0.45
CA ARG A 79 -10.95 -0.25 -1.74
C ARG A 79 -10.65 1.24 -1.63
N HIS A 80 -10.91 1.84 -0.48
CA HIS A 80 -10.60 3.24 -0.25
C HIS A 80 -9.12 3.50 -0.01
N LEU A 81 -8.32 2.48 0.27
CA LEU A 81 -6.87 2.59 0.48
C LEU A 81 -6.05 2.26 -0.78
N LEU A 82 -6.72 1.87 -1.87
CA LEU A 82 -6.09 1.68 -3.17
C LEU A 82 -6.00 3.02 -3.93
N PRO A 83 -5.04 3.13 -4.88
CA PRO A 83 -5.00 4.25 -5.82
C PRO A 83 -6.27 4.36 -6.68
N SER A 84 -6.43 5.49 -7.37
CA SER A 84 -7.58 5.70 -8.25
C SER A 84 -7.52 4.77 -9.47
N ASP A 85 -6.32 4.54 -10.00
CA ASP A 85 -5.97 3.50 -10.94
C ASP A 85 -5.46 2.25 -10.19
N ASP A 86 -6.38 1.32 -9.95
CA ASP A 86 -6.09 0.01 -9.38
C ASP A 86 -5.79 -1.08 -10.44
N LYS A 87 -5.63 -0.68 -11.71
CA LYS A 87 -5.37 -1.61 -12.82
C LYS A 87 -3.92 -1.63 -13.25
N SER A 88 -3.22 -0.50 -13.08
CA SER A 88 -1.79 -0.38 -13.36
C SER A 88 -0.93 -0.87 -12.19
N PHE A 89 -0.33 -2.05 -12.30
CA PHE A 89 0.49 -2.61 -11.21
C PHE A 89 1.62 -3.53 -11.69
N TYR A 90 2.67 -3.60 -10.88
CA TYR A 90 3.74 -4.58 -11.01
C TYR A 90 3.42 -5.81 -10.16
N ARG A 91 3.68 -7.01 -10.68
CA ARG A 91 3.48 -8.28 -9.96
C ARG A 91 4.71 -9.16 -10.08
N TYR A 92 5.17 -9.71 -8.97
CA TYR A 92 6.33 -10.61 -8.92
C TYR A 92 6.26 -11.56 -7.73
N ARG A 93 7.02 -12.66 -7.79
CA ARG A 93 7.23 -13.56 -6.66
C ARG A 93 8.40 -13.09 -5.81
N GLY A 94 8.24 -13.12 -4.50
CA GLY A 94 9.25 -12.68 -3.56
C GLY A 94 9.04 -13.27 -2.17
N SER A 95 9.59 -12.59 -1.18
CA SER A 95 9.57 -13.03 0.20
C SER A 95 8.93 -12.01 1.13
N LEU A 96 8.72 -12.43 2.38
CA LEU A 96 8.46 -11.50 3.48
C LEU A 96 9.67 -10.56 3.66
N THR A 97 9.40 -9.29 3.94
CA THR A 97 10.46 -8.28 4.19
C THR A 97 10.94 -8.27 5.64
N THR A 98 10.35 -9.12 6.49
CA THR A 98 10.75 -9.32 7.89
C THR A 98 11.09 -10.80 8.13
N PRO A 99 12.00 -11.11 9.08
CA PRO A 99 12.31 -12.49 9.44
C PRO A 99 11.02 -13.31 9.72
N PRO A 100 10.91 -14.55 9.22
CA PRO A 100 11.98 -15.38 8.64
C PRO A 100 12.27 -15.17 7.13
N CYS A 101 11.73 -14.12 6.50
CA CYS A 101 12.00 -13.79 5.10
C CYS A 101 11.62 -14.91 4.10
N SER A 102 10.59 -15.71 4.43
CA SER A 102 10.18 -16.86 3.62
C SER A 102 9.75 -16.45 2.20
N PRO A 103 10.13 -17.20 1.14
CA PRO A 103 9.77 -16.92 -0.26
C PRO A 103 8.33 -17.37 -0.59
N THR A 104 7.35 -16.85 0.16
CA THR A 104 5.95 -17.28 0.10
C THR A 104 4.99 -16.21 -0.39
N VAL A 105 5.53 -15.14 -0.97
CA VAL A 105 4.79 -13.92 -1.26
C VAL A 105 4.66 -13.67 -2.75
N VAL A 106 3.42 -13.47 -3.19
CA VAL A 106 3.12 -12.83 -4.48
C VAL A 106 2.86 -11.34 -4.25
N TRP A 107 3.83 -10.52 -4.63
CA TRP A 107 3.76 -9.07 -4.52
C TRP A 107 2.94 -8.48 -5.65
N THR A 108 2.04 -7.55 -5.33
CA THR A 108 1.33 -6.68 -6.28
C THR A 108 1.53 -5.23 -5.84
N VAL A 109 2.33 -4.47 -6.58
CA VAL A 109 2.68 -3.09 -6.24
C VAL A 109 2.05 -2.14 -7.25
N PHE A 110 1.14 -1.29 -6.80
CA PHE A 110 0.44 -0.36 -7.67
C PHE A 110 1.38 0.74 -8.17
N ARG A 111 1.21 1.13 -9.44
CA ARG A 111 2.02 2.18 -10.06
C ARG A 111 1.66 3.57 -9.54
N GLU A 112 0.37 3.86 -9.41
CA GLU A 112 -0.10 5.17 -8.95
C GLU A 112 0.05 5.25 -7.42
N PRO A 113 0.61 6.35 -6.87
CA PRO A 113 0.63 6.58 -5.43
C PRO A 113 -0.73 7.03 -4.90
N VAL A 114 -0.96 6.81 -3.61
CA VAL A 114 -2.06 7.42 -2.87
C VAL A 114 -1.59 8.70 -2.20
N HIS A 115 -2.27 9.80 -2.48
CA HIS A 115 -2.03 11.07 -1.80
C HIS A 115 -2.53 10.99 -0.35
N ALA A 116 -1.58 10.95 0.59
CA ALA A 116 -1.87 10.93 2.01
C ALA A 116 -2.00 12.35 2.56
N PRO A 117 -2.92 12.61 3.51
CA PRO A 117 -2.99 13.91 4.19
C PRO A 117 -1.68 14.24 4.91
N ALA A 118 -1.26 15.50 4.87
CA ALA A 118 -0.05 15.96 5.58
C ALA A 118 -0.05 15.61 7.08
N ARG A 119 -1.23 15.66 7.73
CA ARG A 119 -1.38 15.26 9.14
C ARG A 119 -1.01 13.80 9.39
N LEU A 120 -1.42 12.89 8.50
CA LEU A 120 -1.06 11.48 8.59
C LEU A 120 0.44 11.31 8.40
N MET A 121 1.03 11.93 7.37
CA MET A 121 2.47 11.83 7.12
C MET A 121 3.30 12.36 8.30
N ASN A 122 2.88 13.48 8.90
CA ASN A 122 3.54 14.03 10.08
C ASN A 122 3.39 13.11 11.30
N PHE A 123 2.22 12.52 11.50
CA PHE A 123 2.01 11.53 12.56
C PHE A 123 2.93 10.31 12.37
N LEU A 124 2.96 9.72 11.18
CA LEU A 124 3.81 8.55 10.88
C LEU A 124 5.30 8.86 11.14
N ARG A 125 5.77 10.05 10.75
CA ARG A 125 7.14 10.50 11.04
C ARG A 125 7.39 10.70 12.54
N SER A 126 6.38 11.19 13.28
CA SER A 126 6.49 11.42 14.73
C SER A 126 6.58 10.13 15.57
N LEU A 127 6.18 8.98 15.01
CA LEU A 127 6.32 7.69 15.69
C LEU A 127 7.79 7.28 15.92
N ASN A 128 8.73 7.94 15.22
CA ASN A 128 10.17 7.79 15.42
C ASN A 128 10.63 6.31 15.37
N LEU A 129 10.04 5.53 14.47
CA LEU A 129 10.26 4.07 14.31
C LEU A 129 11.63 3.72 13.70
N GLY A 130 12.46 4.72 13.41
CA GLY A 130 13.71 4.54 12.65
C GLY A 130 13.46 4.12 11.22
N GLU A 131 14.50 3.57 10.58
CA GLU A 131 14.42 2.95 9.26
C GLU A 131 13.74 1.58 9.38
N ASN A 132 12.42 1.56 9.26
CA ASN A 132 11.59 0.36 9.36
C ASN A 132 11.33 -0.29 8.00
N PHE A 133 12.35 -0.32 7.14
CA PHE A 133 12.33 -0.96 5.84
C PHE A 133 13.52 -1.92 5.70
N ARG A 134 13.39 -2.85 4.76
CA ARG A 134 14.49 -3.73 4.34
C ARG A 134 15.07 -3.18 3.05
N ASP A 135 16.40 -3.22 2.90
CA ASP A 135 17.08 -2.82 1.67
C ASP A 135 16.57 -3.58 0.45
N ILE A 136 16.66 -2.95 -0.71
CA ILE A 136 16.34 -3.59 -1.99
C ILE A 136 17.25 -4.82 -2.15
N GLN A 137 16.64 -5.94 -2.53
CA GLN A 137 17.34 -7.19 -2.77
C GLN A 137 17.52 -7.38 -4.28
N ASP A 138 18.61 -8.02 -4.68
CA ASP A 138 18.93 -8.30 -6.09
C ASP A 138 17.76 -9.00 -6.80
N GLN A 139 17.46 -8.58 -8.02
CA GLN A 139 16.33 -9.14 -8.77
C GLN A 139 16.56 -10.62 -9.14
N ASP A 140 17.82 -11.03 -9.30
CA ASP A 140 18.21 -12.34 -9.82
C ASP A 140 17.47 -12.67 -11.13
N GLU A 141 17.00 -13.90 -11.30
CA GLU A 141 16.26 -14.38 -12.47
C GLU A 141 14.75 -14.06 -12.39
N ARG A 142 14.30 -13.22 -11.44
CA ARG A 142 12.87 -12.97 -11.22
C ARG A 142 12.29 -12.08 -12.30
N ILE A 143 11.20 -12.56 -12.90
CA ILE A 143 10.40 -11.80 -13.85
C ILE A 143 9.41 -10.90 -13.08
N VAL A 144 9.40 -9.62 -13.44
CA VAL A 144 8.41 -8.65 -12.99
C VAL A 144 7.40 -8.43 -14.12
N TYR A 145 6.13 -8.72 -13.84
CA TYR A 145 5.04 -8.48 -14.77
C TYR A 145 4.46 -7.09 -14.53
N PHE A 146 4.21 -6.34 -15.59
CA PHE A 146 3.42 -5.11 -15.53
C PHE A 146 2.06 -5.35 -16.20
N ARG A 147 1.00 -4.87 -15.56
CA ARG A 147 -0.37 -4.90 -16.09
C ARG A 147 -0.93 -3.49 -16.09
#